data_AF-A0A355FPK3-F1
#
_entry.id   AF-A0A355FPK3-F1
#
_cell.length_a   1.000
_cell.length_b   1.000
_cell.length_c   1.000
_cell.angle_alpha   90.00
_cell.angle_beta   90.00
_cell.angle_gamma   90.00
#
_symmetry.space_group_name_H-M   'P 1'
#
loop_
_entity.id
_entity.type
_entity.pdbx_description
1 polymer ?
#
loop_
_entity_poly.entity_id
_entity_poly.type
_entity_poly.pdbx_seq_one_letter_code
_entity_poly.pdbx_strand_id
1 'polypeptide(L)'
;QVPNLEAVPATIRLAGAEAELVGMMARDQRLRRSIEPVRTRYDFILIDCPPSLGNLTLNALAASDAVVVPIQCEYYALEGLSQLMKTLQLVQKYSNPALTVEGVILTMYDPRTNLSQQVAEEVRNHFQNKVYEAVIPRNIRLSEAPSHGLPINLYDNRSKGAESYLDLAKEVISRE
;
A
#
# COMPACT_ATOMS: atom_id res chain seq x y z
N GLN A 1 0.92 5.08 22.88
CA GLN A 1 1.90 4.27 22.11
C GLN A 1 1.24 2.95 21.81
N VAL A 2 1.39 2.44 20.59
CA VAL A 2 0.87 1.12 20.20
C VAL A 2 2.02 0.13 20.40
N PRO A 3 1.85 -0.92 21.24
CA PRO A 3 2.88 -1.94 21.44
C PRO A 3 3.26 -2.60 20.10
N ASN A 4 4.54 -2.96 19.95
CA ASN A 4 5.08 -3.63 18.76
C ASN A 4 4.93 -2.83 17.44
N LEU A 5 4.72 -1.52 17.53
CA LEU A 5 4.70 -0.61 16.39
C LEU A 5 5.77 0.46 16.56
N GLU A 6 6.79 0.39 15.71
CA GLU A 6 7.79 1.45 15.53
C GLU A 6 7.56 2.14 14.19
N ALA A 7 7.88 3.43 14.11
CA ALA A 7 7.68 4.22 12.90
C ALA A 7 8.91 5.08 12.59
N VAL A 8 9.32 5.08 11.32
CA VAL A 8 10.30 6.03 10.78
C VAL A 8 9.51 7.18 10.13
N PRO A 9 9.44 8.37 10.74
CA PRO A 9 8.59 9.44 10.23
C PRO A 9 9.17 10.06 8.97
N ALA A 10 8.29 10.38 8.02
CA ALA A 10 8.63 11.26 6.91
C ALA A 10 8.58 12.74 7.36
N THR A 11 9.40 13.57 6.74
CA THR A 11 9.37 15.03 6.90
C THR A 11 9.32 15.69 5.53
N ILE A 12 9.04 17.00 5.46
CA ILE A 12 9.07 17.74 4.21
C ILE A 12 10.42 17.62 3.46
N ARG A 13 11.50 17.30 4.18
CA ARG A 13 12.82 17.06 3.60
C ARG A 13 12.86 15.83 2.67
N LEU A 14 11.95 14.88 2.82
CA LEU A 14 11.85 13.71 1.95
C LEU A 14 11.56 14.10 0.49
N ALA A 15 10.86 15.23 0.27
CA ALA A 15 10.65 15.77 -1.08
C ALA A 15 11.96 16.20 -1.75
N GLY A 16 12.93 16.71 -0.99
CA GLY A 16 14.26 17.05 -1.50
C GLY A 16 15.09 15.81 -1.87
N ALA A 17 14.90 14.71 -1.14
CA ALA A 17 15.59 13.46 -1.42
C ALA A 17 15.29 12.92 -2.83
N GLU A 18 14.09 13.16 -3.36
CA GLU A 18 13.73 12.73 -4.71
C GLU A 18 14.62 13.38 -5.80
N ALA A 19 14.98 14.65 -5.62
CA ALA A 19 15.90 15.35 -6.51
C ALA A 19 17.36 14.90 -6.30
N GLU A 20 17.77 14.72 -5.04
CA GLU A 20 19.13 14.26 -4.69
C GLU A 20 19.42 12.86 -5.26
N LEU A 21 18.43 11.96 -5.22
CA LEU A 21 18.56 10.59 -5.70
C LEU A 21 18.95 10.51 -7.19
N VAL A 22 18.57 11.49 -8.02
CA VAL A 22 18.82 11.46 -9.48
C VAL A 22 20.30 11.29 -9.80
N GLY A 23 21.18 11.98 -9.06
CA GLY A 23 22.63 11.95 -9.28
C GLY A 23 23.36 10.80 -8.59
N MET A 24 22.67 9.96 -7.82
CA MET A 24 23.31 8.90 -7.03
C MET A 24 23.48 7.61 -7.84
N MET A 25 24.61 6.93 -7.62
CA MET A 25 24.78 5.55 -8.09
C MET A 25 23.86 4.60 -7.31
N ALA A 26 23.28 3.63 -8.02
CA ALA A 26 22.32 2.67 -7.47
C ALA A 26 21.20 3.35 -6.66
N ARG A 27 20.68 4.47 -7.20
CA ARG A 27 19.68 5.32 -6.54
C ARG A 27 18.40 4.59 -6.17
N ASP A 28 18.05 3.55 -6.92
CA ASP A 28 16.88 2.69 -6.71
C ASP A 28 17.08 1.68 -5.56
N GLN A 29 18.32 1.45 -5.10
CA GLN A 29 18.65 0.47 -4.07
C GLN A 29 18.91 1.10 -2.69
N ARG A 30 18.71 2.42 -2.56
CA ARG A 30 19.12 3.18 -1.36
C ARG A 30 18.29 2.79 -0.15
N LEU A 31 16.97 2.69 -0.32
CA LEU A 31 16.10 2.26 0.77
C LEU A 31 16.38 0.81 1.17
N ARG A 32 16.51 -0.11 0.21
CA ARG A 32 16.83 -1.52 0.46
C ARG A 32 18.09 -1.67 1.33
N ARG A 33 19.19 -1.01 0.95
CA ARG A 33 20.45 -1.02 1.72
C ARG A 33 20.32 -0.45 3.13
N SER A 34 19.38 0.47 3.33
CA SER A 34 19.15 1.12 4.63
C SER A 34 18.30 0.26 5.56
N ILE A 35 17.39 -0.55 4.99
CA ILE A 35 16.51 -1.47 5.74
C ILE A 35 17.23 -2.79 6.06
N GLU A 36 18.11 -3.28 5.19
CA GLU A 36 18.79 -4.58 5.34
C GLU A 36 19.36 -4.85 6.76
N PRO A 37 20.04 -3.90 7.44
CA PRO A 37 20.61 -4.14 8.76
C PRO A 37 19.58 -4.36 9.88
N VAL A 38 18.34 -3.93 9.67
CA VAL A 38 17.25 -4.05 10.66
C VAL A 38 16.18 -5.05 10.24
N ARG A 39 16.32 -5.68 9.06
CA ARG A 39 15.31 -6.58 8.49
C ARG A 39 14.94 -7.72 9.42
N THR A 40 15.91 -8.32 10.11
CA THR A 40 15.69 -9.45 11.03
C THR A 40 15.13 -9.04 12.40
N ARG A 41 14.93 -7.74 12.65
CA ARG A 41 14.38 -7.23 13.91
C ARG A 41 12.85 -7.11 13.91
N TYR A 42 12.21 -7.23 12.75
CA TYR A 42 10.77 -7.04 12.58
C TYR A 42 10.18 -8.19 11.79
N ASP A 43 8.98 -8.64 12.19
CA ASP A 43 8.21 -9.61 11.42
C ASP A 43 7.68 -8.99 10.12
N PHE A 44 7.27 -7.72 10.18
CA PHE A 44 6.78 -6.95 9.03
C PHE A 44 7.41 -5.56 8.99
N ILE A 45 7.75 -5.11 7.77
CA ILE A 45 8.15 -3.72 7.49
C ILE A 45 7.19 -3.17 6.44
N LEU A 46 6.33 -2.23 6.84
CA LEU A 46 5.40 -1.57 5.95
C LEU A 46 6.01 -0.26 5.42
N ILE A 47 5.97 -0.07 4.10
CA ILE A 47 6.48 1.13 3.43
C ILE A 47 5.30 1.85 2.77
N ASP A 48 4.90 2.98 3.34
CA ASP A 48 3.89 3.85 2.76
C ASP A 48 4.50 4.69 1.62
N CYS A 49 3.90 4.60 0.43
CA CYS A 49 4.44 5.17 -0.79
C CYS A 49 3.73 6.48 -1.15
N PRO A 50 4.44 7.49 -1.70
CA PRO A 50 3.78 8.66 -2.26
C PRO A 50 2.91 8.26 -3.48
N PRO A 51 1.90 9.06 -3.85
CA PRO A 51 0.97 8.74 -4.95
C PRO A 51 1.63 8.81 -6.34
N SER A 52 2.87 9.27 -6.45
CA SER A 52 3.63 9.36 -7.70
C SER A 52 4.49 8.11 -7.93
N LEU A 53 4.69 7.72 -9.18
CA LEU A 53 5.61 6.64 -9.57
C LEU A 53 7.04 7.17 -9.78
N GLY A 54 7.51 7.98 -8.84
CA GLY A 54 8.82 8.64 -8.84
C GLY A 54 9.95 7.80 -8.22
N ASN A 55 11.09 8.44 -7.94
CA ASN A 55 12.26 7.73 -7.39
C ASN A 55 12.00 7.15 -6.00
N LEU A 56 11.15 7.79 -5.20
CA LEU A 56 10.79 7.30 -3.87
C LEU A 56 10.01 5.99 -3.94
N THR A 57 8.99 5.93 -4.80
CA THR A 57 8.18 4.71 -5.01
C THR A 57 9.02 3.59 -5.63
N LEU A 58 9.92 3.91 -6.56
CA LEU A 58 10.85 2.90 -7.10
C LEU A 58 11.77 2.32 -6.02
N ASN A 59 12.26 3.16 -5.09
CA ASN A 59 13.05 2.69 -3.94
C ASN A 59 12.24 1.79 -3.01
N ALA A 60 10.98 2.14 -2.74
CA ALA A 60 10.08 1.30 -1.95
C ALA A 60 9.91 -0.07 -2.60
N LEU A 61 9.53 -0.11 -3.88
CA LEU A 61 9.34 -1.36 -4.62
C LEU A 61 10.63 -2.20 -4.75
N ALA A 62 11.79 -1.56 -4.85
CA ALA A 62 13.07 -2.26 -4.89
C ALA A 62 13.47 -2.87 -3.52
N ALA A 63 12.99 -2.28 -2.42
CA ALA A 63 13.23 -2.72 -1.06
C ALA A 63 12.22 -3.76 -0.54
N SER A 64 11.01 -3.79 -1.11
CA SER A 64 9.93 -4.67 -0.66
C SER A 64 10.05 -6.11 -1.18
N ASP A 65 9.59 -7.06 -0.38
CA ASP A 65 9.39 -8.46 -0.82
C ASP A 65 8.11 -8.60 -1.66
N ALA A 66 7.05 -7.89 -1.27
CA ALA A 66 5.79 -7.86 -1.99
C ALA A 66 5.11 -6.49 -1.89
N VAL A 67 4.13 -6.25 -2.76
CA VAL A 67 3.34 -5.00 -2.80
C VAL A 67 1.86 -5.29 -2.59
N VAL A 68 1.23 -4.48 -1.73
CA VAL A 68 -0.22 -4.41 -1.60
C VAL A 68 -0.74 -3.22 -2.39
N VAL A 69 -1.77 -3.44 -3.20
CA VAL A 69 -2.32 -2.41 -4.11
C VAL A 69 -3.70 -1.97 -3.62
N PRO A 70 -3.84 -0.79 -3.00
CA PRO A 70 -5.15 -0.21 -2.73
C PRO A 70 -5.74 0.36 -4.03
N ILE A 71 -6.93 -0.12 -4.41
CA ILE A 71 -7.68 0.38 -5.56
C ILE A 71 -8.94 1.06 -5.06
N GLN A 72 -9.08 2.34 -5.37
CA GLN A 72 -10.30 3.08 -5.11
C GLN A 72 -11.34 2.73 -6.18
N CYS A 73 -12.54 2.31 -5.80
CA CYS A 73 -13.58 1.85 -6.75
C CYS A 73 -14.29 3.01 -7.48
N GLU A 74 -13.53 3.85 -8.18
CA GLU A 74 -13.97 5.04 -8.91
C GLU A 74 -13.47 5.05 -10.36
N TYR A 75 -13.86 6.05 -11.15
CA TYR A 75 -13.68 6.07 -12.63
C TYR A 75 -12.22 5.88 -13.09
N TYR A 76 -11.25 6.46 -12.38
CA TYR A 76 -9.83 6.40 -12.76
C TYR A 76 -9.07 5.16 -12.25
N ALA A 77 -9.76 4.22 -11.58
CA ALA A 77 -9.14 3.05 -10.97
C ALA A 77 -8.36 2.18 -11.97
N LEU A 78 -8.93 1.95 -13.15
CA LEU A 78 -8.42 1.02 -14.15
C LEU A 78 -7.21 1.58 -14.92
N GLU A 79 -7.19 2.90 -15.13
CA GLU A 79 -6.08 3.57 -15.79
C GLU A 79 -4.82 3.53 -14.91
N GLY A 80 -4.97 3.93 -13.63
CA GLY A 80 -3.89 3.88 -12.66
C GLY A 80 -3.33 2.47 -12.47
N LEU A 81 -4.21 1.46 -12.52
CA LEU A 81 -3.82 0.06 -12.43
C LEU A 81 -2.90 -0.37 -13.58
N SER A 82 -3.25 -0.01 -14.81
CA SER A 82 -2.45 -0.34 -15.99
C SER A 82 -1.04 0.28 -15.91
N GLN A 83 -0.93 1.50 -15.39
CA GLN A 83 0.36 2.17 -15.19
C GLN A 83 1.18 1.53 -14.06
N LEU A 84 0.53 1.13 -12.97
CA LEU A 84 1.17 0.42 -11.87
C LEU A 84 1.75 -0.93 -12.36
N MET A 85 0.98 -1.71 -13.11
CA MET A 85 1.42 -3.02 -13.62
C MET A 85 2.66 -2.88 -14.52
N LYS A 86 2.68 -1.88 -15.41
CA LYS A 86 3.87 -1.58 -16.23
C LYS A 86 5.08 -1.23 -15.35
N THR A 87 4.87 -0.49 -14.28
CA THR A 87 5.94 -0.08 -13.37
C THR A 87 6.48 -1.27 -12.57
N LEU A 88 5.60 -2.13 -12.05
CA LEU A 88 5.98 -3.35 -11.36
C LEU A 88 6.80 -4.28 -12.27
N GLN A 89 6.41 -4.44 -13.53
CA GLN A 89 7.18 -5.21 -14.51
C GLN A 89 8.59 -4.64 -14.74
N LEU A 90 8.72 -3.31 -14.82
CA LEU A 90 10.03 -2.66 -14.96
C LEU A 90 10.90 -2.86 -13.71
N VAL A 91 10.32 -2.71 -12.52
CA VAL A 91 11.03 -2.93 -11.25
C VAL A 91 11.48 -4.39 -11.15
N GLN A 92 10.59 -5.34 -11.43
CA GLN A 92 10.93 -6.77 -11.46
C GLN A 92 12.08 -7.07 -12.41
N LYS A 93 12.07 -6.47 -13.61
CA LYS A 93 13.10 -6.72 -14.62
C LYS A 93 14.47 -6.14 -14.25
N TYR A 94 14.52 -4.95 -13.66
CA TYR A 94 15.77 -4.19 -13.54
C TYR A 94 16.29 -4.03 -12.11
N SER A 95 15.44 -4.09 -11.08
CA SER A 95 15.79 -3.68 -9.72
C SER A 95 15.46 -4.72 -8.65
N ASN A 96 14.36 -5.46 -8.78
CA ASN A 96 13.92 -6.44 -7.78
C ASN A 96 13.13 -7.60 -8.39
N PRO A 97 13.80 -8.62 -8.96
CA PRO A 97 13.14 -9.77 -9.60
C PRO A 97 12.25 -10.62 -8.69
N ALA A 98 12.44 -10.52 -7.37
CA ALA A 98 11.66 -11.26 -6.38
C ALA A 98 10.36 -10.54 -5.98
N LEU A 99 10.17 -9.28 -6.40
CA LEU A 99 8.98 -8.51 -6.06
C LEU A 99 7.73 -9.21 -6.58
N THR A 100 6.75 -9.44 -5.71
CA THR A 100 5.44 -9.98 -6.12
C THR A 100 4.30 -9.05 -5.72
N VAL A 101 3.15 -9.20 -6.37
CA VAL A 101 1.92 -8.59 -5.87
C VAL A 101 1.39 -9.51 -4.78
N GLU A 102 1.35 -8.99 -3.55
CA GLU A 102 0.82 -9.72 -2.40
C GLU A 102 -0.69 -9.85 -2.53
N GLY A 103 -1.35 -8.70 -2.63
CA GLY A 103 -2.76 -8.65 -2.94
C GLY A 103 -3.29 -7.25 -3.26
N VAL A 104 -4.56 -7.21 -3.63
CA VAL A 104 -5.28 -6.00 -4.04
C VAL A 104 -6.43 -5.75 -3.08
N ILE A 105 -6.50 -4.54 -2.54
CA ILE A 105 -7.54 -4.12 -1.61
C ILE A 105 -8.50 -3.19 -2.33
N LEU A 106 -9.79 -3.52 -2.30
CA LEU A 106 -10.82 -2.60 -2.78
C LEU A 106 -11.13 -1.57 -1.68
N THR A 107 -10.97 -0.30 -2.00
CA THR A 107 -11.12 0.83 -1.07
C THR A 107 -12.20 1.81 -1.54
N MET A 108 -12.77 2.53 -0.56
CA MET A 108 -13.94 3.39 -0.75
C MET A 108 -15.12 2.70 -1.45
N TYR A 109 -15.23 1.38 -1.28
CA TYR A 109 -16.25 0.57 -1.95
C TYR A 109 -17.66 0.97 -1.50
N ASP A 110 -18.57 1.19 -2.47
CA ASP A 110 -19.99 1.45 -2.21
C ASP A 110 -20.85 0.51 -3.07
N PRO A 111 -21.44 -0.55 -2.48
CA PRO A 111 -22.23 -1.53 -3.22
C PRO A 111 -23.52 -0.96 -3.82
N ARG A 112 -23.90 0.27 -3.50
CA ARG A 112 -25.10 0.92 -4.07
C ARG A 112 -24.84 1.54 -5.44
N THR A 113 -23.57 1.63 -5.86
CA THR A 113 -23.19 2.29 -7.10
C THR A 113 -22.74 1.25 -8.13
N ASN A 114 -23.32 1.32 -9.34
CA ASN A 114 -22.96 0.42 -10.43
C ASN A 114 -21.47 0.53 -10.79
N LEU A 115 -20.91 1.75 -10.75
CA LEU A 115 -19.48 1.97 -11.02
C LEU A 115 -18.58 1.22 -10.03
N SER A 116 -18.88 1.27 -8.72
CA SER A 116 -18.08 0.57 -7.72
C SER A 116 -18.16 -0.94 -7.89
N GLN A 117 -19.31 -1.48 -8.31
CA GLN A 117 -19.47 -2.90 -8.60
C GLN A 117 -18.66 -3.31 -9.84
N GLN A 118 -18.77 -2.54 -10.94
CA GLN A 118 -18.04 -2.80 -12.19
C GLN A 118 -16.53 -2.79 -11.98
N VAL A 119 -16.00 -1.79 -11.29
CA VAL A 119 -14.56 -1.71 -10.99
C VAL A 119 -14.11 -2.91 -10.14
N ALA A 120 -14.90 -3.29 -9.12
CA ALA A 120 -14.59 -4.44 -8.28
C ALA A 120 -14.57 -5.75 -9.09
N GLU A 121 -15.52 -5.93 -10.00
CA GLU A 121 -15.59 -7.10 -10.89
C GLU A 121 -14.38 -7.16 -11.85
N GLU A 122 -14.02 -6.07 -12.50
CA GLU A 122 -12.83 -6.03 -13.37
C GLU A 122 -11.54 -6.31 -12.61
N VAL A 123 -11.37 -5.72 -11.43
CA VAL A 123 -10.20 -5.97 -10.57
C VAL A 123 -10.14 -7.45 -10.17
N ARG A 124 -11.27 -8.05 -9.77
CA ARG A 124 -11.35 -9.49 -9.45
C ARG A 124 -11.08 -10.37 -10.66
N ASN A 125 -11.56 -10.01 -11.83
CA ASN A 125 -11.28 -10.76 -13.05
C ASN A 125 -9.79 -10.72 -13.42
N HIS A 126 -9.13 -9.58 -13.19
CA HIS A 126 -7.71 -9.40 -13.52
C HIS A 126 -6.77 -10.06 -12.50
N PHE A 127 -7.00 -9.85 -11.21
CA PHE A 127 -6.11 -10.31 -10.14
C PHE A 127 -6.53 -11.63 -9.51
N GLN A 128 -7.75 -12.09 -9.78
CA GLN A 128 -8.27 -13.38 -9.32
C GLN A 128 -8.09 -13.55 -7.81
N ASN A 129 -7.37 -14.60 -7.40
CA ASN A 129 -7.09 -14.94 -6.01
C ASN A 129 -6.19 -13.93 -5.28
N LYS A 130 -5.61 -12.95 -5.98
CA LYS A 130 -4.84 -11.86 -5.37
C LYS A 130 -5.71 -10.73 -4.85
N VAL A 131 -7.00 -10.69 -5.15
CA VAL A 131 -7.90 -9.71 -4.49
C VAL A 131 -8.26 -10.21 -3.09
N TYR A 132 -8.20 -9.31 -2.12
CA TYR A 132 -8.69 -9.59 -0.78
C TYR A 132 -10.23 -9.61 -0.77
N GLU A 133 -10.81 -10.52 0.01
CA GLU A 133 -12.26 -10.56 0.22
C GLU A 133 -12.72 -9.38 1.07
N ALA A 134 -11.89 -8.96 2.03
CA ALA A 134 -12.12 -7.74 2.79
C ALA A 134 -12.12 -6.50 1.88
N VAL A 135 -13.19 -5.70 1.98
CA VAL A 135 -13.32 -4.41 1.30
C VAL A 135 -13.37 -3.28 2.32
N ILE A 136 -12.74 -2.15 1.99
CA ILE A 136 -12.74 -0.96 2.85
C ILE A 136 -13.84 -0.01 2.37
N PRO A 137 -14.95 0.16 3.11
CA PRO A 137 -16.05 1.02 2.70
C PRO A 137 -15.71 2.49 2.88
N ARG A 138 -16.44 3.37 2.20
CA ARG A 138 -16.41 4.80 2.54
C ARG A 138 -16.94 5.00 3.96
N ASN A 139 -16.10 5.51 4.86
CA ASN A 139 -16.42 5.63 6.28
C ASN A 139 -15.95 6.96 6.85
N ILE A 140 -16.86 7.71 7.48
CA ILE A 140 -16.57 9.05 8.04
C ILE A 140 -15.59 8.96 9.22
N ARG A 141 -15.77 7.98 10.12
CA ARG A 141 -14.89 7.79 11.29
C ARG A 141 -13.45 7.52 10.89
N LEU A 142 -13.24 6.75 9.83
CA LEU A 142 -11.93 6.49 9.26
C LEU A 142 -11.25 7.78 8.77
N SER A 143 -12.01 8.70 8.18
CA SER A 143 -11.51 10.02 7.75
C SER A 143 -11.25 10.99 8.91
N GLU A 144 -11.96 10.84 10.04
CA GLU A 144 -11.80 11.67 11.23
C GLU A 144 -10.57 11.25 12.07
N ALA A 145 -10.28 9.95 12.16
CA ALA A 145 -9.25 9.40 13.04
C ALA A 145 -7.84 10.06 12.91
N PRO A 146 -7.32 10.36 11.71
CA PRO A 146 -6.03 11.06 11.54
C PRO A 146 -5.98 12.44 12.21
N SER A 147 -7.10 13.18 12.24
CA SER A 147 -7.18 14.50 12.88
C SER A 147 -7.00 14.44 14.41
N HIS A 148 -7.21 13.26 14.99
CA HIS A 148 -6.97 12.97 16.40
C HIS A 148 -5.63 12.28 16.66
N GLY A 149 -4.83 12.02 15.61
CA GLY A 149 -3.56 11.32 15.73
C GLY A 149 -3.68 9.88 16.24
N LEU A 150 -4.85 9.26 16.04
CA LEU A 150 -5.14 7.89 16.48
C LEU A 150 -5.46 6.99 15.29
N PRO A 151 -4.98 5.73 15.27
CA PRO A 151 -5.45 4.75 14.31
C PRO A 151 -6.93 4.41 14.58
N ILE A 152 -7.65 3.97 13.55
CA ILE A 152 -9.11 3.78 13.62
C ILE A 152 -9.54 2.78 14.70
N ASN A 153 -8.73 1.76 14.97
CA ASN A 153 -8.99 0.78 16.02
C ASN A 153 -8.86 1.34 17.44
N LEU A 154 -8.19 2.47 17.63
CA LEU A 154 -8.13 3.17 18.93
C LEU A 154 -9.12 4.34 18.99
N TYR A 155 -9.41 4.96 17.84
CA TYR A 155 -10.36 6.06 17.74
C TYR A 155 -11.82 5.59 17.87
N ASP A 156 -12.23 4.61 17.09
CA ASP A 156 -13.57 4.01 17.11
C ASP A 156 -13.52 2.56 16.64
N ASN A 157 -13.27 1.65 17.59
CA ASN A 157 -13.12 0.21 17.33
C ASN A 157 -14.42 -0.49 16.91
N ARG A 158 -15.59 0.16 17.04
CA ARG A 158 -16.89 -0.36 16.59
C ARG A 158 -17.32 0.23 15.25
N SER A 159 -16.51 1.11 14.67
CA SER A 159 -16.79 1.65 13.35
C SER A 159 -16.62 0.55 12.28
N LYS A 160 -17.46 0.61 11.24
CA LYS A 160 -17.31 -0.28 10.07
C LYS A 160 -15.90 -0.22 9.46
N GLY A 161 -15.25 0.94 9.52
CA GLY A 161 -13.85 1.09 9.05
C GLY A 161 -12.87 0.26 9.89
N ALA A 162 -12.99 0.28 11.22
CA ALA A 162 -12.16 -0.54 12.10
C ALA A 162 -12.40 -2.04 11.87
N GLU A 163 -13.66 -2.46 11.74
CA GLU A 163 -14.02 -3.86 11.45
C GLU A 163 -13.42 -4.32 10.12
N SER A 164 -13.59 -3.54 9.04
CA SER A 164 -13.06 -3.88 7.73
C SER A 164 -11.52 -3.99 7.70
N TYR A 165 -10.79 -3.11 8.39
CA TYR A 165 -9.33 -3.23 8.49
C TYR A 165 -8.89 -4.40 9.37
N LEU A 166 -9.65 -4.74 10.41
CA LEU A 166 -9.36 -5.93 11.22
C LEU A 166 -9.55 -7.21 10.43
N ASP A 167 -10.60 -7.29 9.62
CA ASP A 167 -10.84 -8.44 8.75
C ASP A 167 -9.79 -8.54 7.65
N LEU A 168 -9.39 -7.42 7.05
CA LEU A 168 -8.25 -7.37 6.14
C LEU A 168 -6.96 -7.85 6.82
N ALA A 169 -6.66 -7.39 8.04
CA ALA A 169 -5.45 -7.80 8.75
C ALA A 169 -5.43 -9.31 9.03
N LYS A 170 -6.57 -9.89 9.42
CA LYS A 170 -6.69 -11.36 9.58
C LYS A 170 -6.48 -12.09 8.26
N GLU A 171 -7.04 -11.56 7.18
CA GLU A 171 -6.91 -12.16 5.86
C GLU A 171 -5.46 -12.14 5.37
N VAL A 172 -4.75 -11.02 5.53
CA VAL A 172 -3.30 -10.91 5.23
C VAL A 172 -2.51 -11.94 6.04
N ILE A 173 -2.70 -12.00 7.36
CA ILE A 173 -1.99 -12.95 8.23
C ILE A 173 -2.29 -14.41 7.86
N SER A 174 -3.49 -14.72 7.37
CA SER A 174 -3.87 -16.08 6.99
C SER A 174 -3.24 -16.58 5.67
N ARG A 175 -2.68 -15.67 4.86
CA ARG A 175 -2.04 -15.98 3.58
C ARG A 175 -0.52 -16.15 3.69
N GLU A 176 0.07 -15.79 4.83
CA GLU A 176 1.46 -16.05 5.23
C GLU A 176 1.64 -17.50 5.74
#